data_AF-A0A6S7BKJ4-F1
#
_entry.id   AF-A0A6S7BKJ4-F1
#
_cell.length_a   1.000
_cell.length_b   1.000
_cell.length_c   1.000
_cell.angle_alpha   90.00
_cell.angle_beta   90.00
_cell.angle_gamma   90.00
#
_symmetry.space_group_name_H-M   'P 1'
#
loop_
_entity.id
_entity.type
_entity.pdbx_description
1 polymer ?
#
loop_
_entity_poly.entity_id
_entity_poly.type
_entity_poly.pdbx_seq_one_letter_code
_entity_poly.pdbx_strand_id
1 'polypeptide(L)' 'MSFEHRGFRVTADAAADELGVQWVCHAVIERTDGHKEKGAPVDVELIVPRAKIDPLMAISALEHRARTAIDDWHDRGQA' A
#
# COMPACT_ATOMS: atom_id res chain seq x y z
N MET A 1 4.61 -6.31 5.81
CA MET A 1 5.47 -6.77 4.69
C MET A 1 5.95 -5.54 3.93
N SER A 2 7.15 -5.54 3.36
CA SER A 2 7.62 -4.35 2.62
C SER A 2 8.35 -4.71 1.34
N PHE A 3 8.24 -3.83 0.35
CA PHE A 3 8.92 -3.95 -0.94
C PHE A 3 9.33 -2.58 -1.48
N GLU A 4 10.27 -2.56 -2.42
CA GLU A 4 10.70 -1.33 -3.11
C GLU A 4 10.24 -1.34 -4.57
N HIS A 5 9.78 -0.18 -5.06
CA HIS A 5 9.30 -0.02 -6.43
C HIS A 5 9.49 1.43 -6.90
N ARG A 6 10.13 1.63 -8.07
CA ARG A 6 10.36 2.96 -8.70
C ARG A 6 10.91 4.06 -7.77
N GLY A 7 11.78 3.72 -6.81
CA GLY A 7 12.34 4.70 -5.87
C GLY A 7 11.45 5.01 -4.65
N PHE A 8 10.43 4.19 -4.43
CA PHE A 8 9.58 4.21 -3.25
C PHE A 8 9.71 2.89 -2.49
N ARG A 9 9.60 2.95 -1.16
CA ARG A 9 9.41 1.82 -0.28
C ARG A 9 7.95 1.78 0.14
N VAL A 10 7.33 0.63 -0.06
CA VAL A 10 5.98 0.36 0.38
C VAL A 10 6.04 -0.55 1.59
N THR A 11 5.38 -0.16 2.66
CA THR A 11 5.19 -1.00 3.85
C THR A 11 3.70 -1.30 4.00
N ALA A 12 3.33 -2.55 3.76
CA ALA A 12 1.96 -3.04 3.77
C ALA A 12 1.70 -3.91 4.98
N ASP A 13 0.69 -3.57 5.76
CA ASP A 13 0.29 -4.31 6.97
C ASP A 13 -1.21 -4.62 6.93
N ALA A 14 -1.59 -5.69 7.62
CA ALA A 14 -2.98 -6.10 7.78
C ALA A 14 -3.24 -6.48 9.23
N ALA A 15 -4.23 -5.84 9.83
CA ALA A 15 -4.70 -6.12 11.17
C ALA A 15 -6.18 -6.50 11.14
N ALA A 16 -6.64 -7.23 12.16
CA ALA A 16 -8.06 -7.41 12.36
C ALA A 16 -8.67 -6.10 12.88
N ASP A 17 -9.92 -5.80 12.50
CA ASP A 17 -10.70 -4.75 13.14
C ASP A 17 -11.06 -5.12 14.60
N GLU A 18 -11.59 -4.16 15.35
CA GLU A 18 -11.96 -4.35 16.77
C GLU A 18 -12.96 -5.50 16.98
N LEU A 19 -13.79 -5.76 15.97
CA LEU A 19 -14.81 -6.81 15.99
C LEU A 19 -14.29 -8.16 15.47
N GLY A 20 -13.08 -8.21 14.92
CA GLY A 20 -12.47 -9.42 14.38
C GLY A 20 -13.16 -9.99 13.14
N VAL A 21 -13.92 -9.17 12.40
CA VAL A 21 -14.69 -9.57 11.21
C VAL A 21 -14.08 -9.04 9.91
N GLN A 22 -13.29 -7.97 9.98
CA GLN A 22 -12.63 -7.35 8.84
C GLN A 22 -11.11 -7.37 9.00
N TRP A 23 -10.43 -7.44 7.86
CA TRP A 23 -9.05 -7.04 7.74
C TRP A 23 -9.02 -5.56 7.41
N VAL A 24 -8.32 -4.80 8.23
CA VAL A 24 -7.93 -3.41 7.99
C VAL A 24 -6.49 -3.46 7.48
N CYS A 25 -6.32 -3.21 6.19
CA CYS A 25 -5.03 -3.23 5.52
C CYS A 25 -4.60 -1.82 5.17
N HIS A 26 -3.35 -1.49 5.48
CA HIS A 26 -2.78 -0.18 5.21
C HIS A 26 -1.41 -0.33 4.55
N ALA A 27 -1.17 0.43 3.48
CA ALA A 27 0.11 0.52 2.80
C ALA A 27 0.62 1.96 2.85
N VAL A 28 1.71 2.14 3.59
CA VAL A 28 2.47 3.40 3.64
C VAL A 28 3.43 3.42 2.47
N ILE A 29 3.42 4.51 1.70
CA ILE A 29 4.32 4.71 0.56
C ILE A 29 5.32 5.81 0.90
N GLU A 30 6.58 5.40 1.14
CA GLU A 30 7.66 6.31 1.48
C GLU A 30 8.62 6.48 0.30
N ARG A 31 8.95 7.71 -0.05
CA ARG A 31 9.97 7.97 -1.09
C ARG A 31 11.37 7.69 -0.54
N THR A 32 12.14 6.86 -1.25
CA THR A 32 13.52 6.47 -0.89
C THR A 32 14.59 6.96 -1.87
N ASP A 33 14.20 7.56 -2.99
CA ASP A 33 15.11 8.06 -4.05
C ASP A 33 15.88 9.35 -3.71
N GLY A 34 15.70 9.91 -2.51
CA GLY A 34 16.35 11.15 -2.07
C GLY A 34 15.64 12.45 -2.44
N HIS A 35 14.56 12.41 -3.23
CA HIS A 35 13.78 13.58 -3.64
C HIS A 35 12.56 13.83 -2.74
N LYS A 36 12.77 13.82 -1.41
CA LYS A 36 11.67 13.94 -0.42
C LYS A 36 10.75 15.15 -0.66
N GLU A 37 11.25 16.22 -1.26
CA GLU A 37 10.51 17.46 -1.52
C GLU A 37 9.44 17.33 -2.62
N LYS A 38 9.55 16.33 -3.50
CA LYS A 38 8.54 16.06 -4.53
C LYS A 38 7.30 15.32 -3.98
N GLY A 39 7.34 14.91 -2.71
CA GLY A 39 6.26 14.15 -2.07
C GLY A 39 6.17 12.70 -2.51
N ALA A 40 5.14 12.01 -2.02
CA ALA A 40 4.83 10.62 -2.32
C ALA A 40 3.34 10.48 -2.67
N PRO A 41 2.93 9.38 -3.31
CA PRO A 41 1.51 9.07 -3.49
C PRO A 41 0.81 8.94 -2.13
N VAL A 42 -0.51 9.13 -2.12
CA VAL A 42 -1.33 8.93 -0.92
C VAL A 42 -1.27 7.46 -0.51
N ASP A 43 -1.20 7.23 0.80
CA ASP A 43 -1.25 5.89 1.38
C ASP A 43 -2.49 5.13 0.93
N VAL A 44 -2.34 3.83 0.73
CA VAL A 44 -3.43 2.98 0.23
C VAL A 44 -4.06 2.22 1.39
N GLU A 45 -5.38 2.31 1.50
CA GLU A 45 -6.15 1.55 2.49
C GLU A 45 -7.08 0.55 1.79
N LEU A 46 -7.24 -0.61 2.43
CA LEU A 46 -8.15 -1.66 2.00
C LEU A 46 -8.82 -2.28 3.23
N ILE A 47 -10.15 -2.23 3.26
CA ILE A 47 -10.96 -2.92 4.26
C ILE A 47 -11.68 -4.09 3.57
N VAL A 48 -11.43 -5.31 4.02
CA VAL A 48 -12.04 -6.52 3.44
C VAL A 48 -12.57 -7.47 4.51
N PRO A 49 -13.73 -8.11 4.31
CA PRO A 49 -14.22 -9.12 5.25
C PRO A 49 -13.28 -10.32 5.32
N ARG A 50 -12.92 -10.74 6.54
CA ARG A 50 -12.03 -11.91 6.77
C ARG A 50 -12.63 -13.22 6.25
N ALA A 51 -13.96 -13.30 6.20
CA ALA A 51 -14.67 -14.46 5.66
C ALA A 51 -14.43 -14.67 4.15
N LYS A 52 -13.94 -13.65 3.43
CA LYS A 52 -13.76 -13.70 1.98
C LYS A 52 -12.31 -13.93 1.55
N ILE A 53 -11.34 -13.58 2.39
CA ILE A 53 -9.93 -13.52 2.02
C ILE A 53 -9.03 -13.70 3.25
N ASP A 54 -7.96 -14.47 3.11
CA ASP A 54 -6.93 -14.61 4.13
C ASP A 54 -6.00 -13.37 4.16
N PRO A 55 -5.23 -13.15 5.24
CA PRO A 55 -4.47 -11.92 5.40
C PRO A 55 -3.32 -11.78 4.40
N LEU A 56 -2.73 -12.88 3.93
CA LEU A 56 -1.64 -12.82 2.96
C LEU A 56 -2.17 -12.40 1.59
N MET A 57 -3.33 -12.92 1.19
CA MET A 57 -4.01 -12.46 -0.03
C MET A 57 -4.47 -11.00 0.09
N ALA A 58 -4.94 -10.58 1.26
CA ALA A 58 -5.32 -9.18 1.49
C ALA A 58 -4.10 -8.24 1.37
N ILE A 59 -2.95 -8.61 1.94
CA ILE A 59 -1.68 -7.88 1.78
C ILE A 59 -1.27 -7.87 0.30
N SER A 60 -1.31 -9.01 -0.40
CA SER A 60 -0.93 -9.07 -1.82
C SER A 60 -1.79 -8.16 -2.71
N ALA A 61 -3.10 -8.10 -2.45
CA ALA A 61 -4.01 -7.18 -3.14
C ALA A 61 -3.67 -5.71 -2.84
N LEU A 62 -3.29 -5.41 -1.60
CA LEU A 62 -2.86 -4.08 -1.18
C LEU A 62 -1.54 -3.67 -1.84
N GLU A 63 -0.56 -4.57 -1.92
CA GLU A 63 0.72 -4.35 -2.60
C GLU A 63 0.53 -4.05 -4.09
N HIS A 64 -0.39 -4.77 -4.75
CA HIS A 64 -0.72 -4.50 -6.14
C HIS A 64 -1.32 -3.10 -6.33
N ARG A 65 -2.24 -2.69 -5.46
CA ARG A 65 -2.81 -1.33 -5.48
C ARG A 65 -1.76 -0.25 -5.21
N ALA A 66 -0.88 -0.46 -4.25
CA ALA A 66 0.22 0.46 -3.95
C ALA A 66 1.15 0.62 -5.16
N ARG A 67 1.45 -0.48 -5.86
CA ARG A 67 2.23 -0.42 -7.10
C ARG A 67 1.53 0.40 -8.17
N THR A 68 0.25 0.17 -8.40
CA THR A 68 -0.55 0.96 -9.35
C THR A 68 -0.58 2.44 -8.96
N ALA A 69 -0.71 2.76 -7.67
CA ALA A 69 -0.68 4.14 -7.19
C ALA A 69 0.67 4.83 -7.48
N ILE A 70 1.79 4.12 -7.28
CA ILE A 70 3.12 4.63 -7.62
C ILE A 70 3.28 4.80 -9.14
N ASP A 71 2.83 3.82 -9.92
CA ASP A 71 2.91 3.87 -11.38
C ASP A 71 2.08 5.04 -11.94
N ASP A 72 0.82 5.20 -11.51
CA ASP A 72 -0.05 6.31 -11.89
C ASP A 72 0.56 7.67 -11.52
N TRP A 73 1.18 7.76 -10.34
CA TRP A 73 1.79 8.99 -9.85
C TRP A 73 3.04 9.36 -10.66
N HIS A 74 3.84 8.36 -11.00
CA HIS A 74 5.01 8.51 -11.86
C HIS A 74 4.60 8.89 -13.29
N ASP A 75 3.56 8.27 -13.84
CA ASP A 75 3.06 8.53 -15.19
C ASP A 75 2.40 9.91 -15.32
N ARG A 76 1.85 10.45 -14.22
CA ARG A 76 1.39 11.85 -14.12
C ARG A 76 2.53 12.88 -14.09
N GLY A 77 3.78 12.45 -14.17
CA GLY A 77 4.96 13.32 -14.19
C GLY A 77 5.28 13.97 -12.85
N GLN A 78 4.78 13.39 -11.75
CA GLN A 78 5.02 13.93 -10.41
C GLN A 78 6.35 13.40 -9.81
N ALA A 79 6.98 12.40 -10.45
CA ALA A 79 8.21 11.73 -10.00
C ALA A 79 9.50 12.54 -10.07
#